data_AF-A0A493SSV4-F1
#
_entry.id   AF-A0A493SSV4-F1
#
_cell.length_a   1.000
_cell.length_b   1.000
_cell.length_c   1.000
_cell.angle_alpha   90.00
_cell.angle_beta   90.00
_cell.angle_gamma   90.00
#
_symmetry.space_group_name_H-M   'P 1'
#
loop_
_entity.id
_entity.type
_entity.pdbx_description
1 polymer ?
#
loop_
_entity_poly.entity_id
_entity_poly.type
_entity_poly.pdbx_seq_one_letter_code
_entity_poly.pdbx_strand_id
1 'polypeptide(L)'
;MFFGGARESTEHHIVIRGIDAAPFQALLEFTRTAQVLIGQENVISLLETADFLQFDRVKLLCEKFLERELHVSNCLGLMTYSQQFAFVELHASAMNVALTHWGDVMCQEEFKALPKETASDFKSPPLSLYFLLHILRIIQGRRWLLTPLQLPGGCLGPSWVLGAHTGRRWSLAGTLESCS
;
A
#
# COMPACT_ATOMS: atom_id res chain seq x y z
N MET A 1 -29.85 -11.39 -6.82
CA MET A 1 -30.40 -12.23 -5.72
C MET A 1 -31.92 -12.11 -5.67
N PHE A 2 -32.47 -10.94 -5.36
CA PHE A 2 -33.92 -10.76 -5.21
C PHE A 2 -34.66 -10.40 -6.51
N PHE A 3 -33.92 -9.99 -7.54
CA PHE A 3 -34.45 -9.67 -8.87
C PHE A 3 -33.89 -10.68 -9.88
N GLY A 4 -34.67 -11.02 -10.91
CA GLY A 4 -34.21 -11.82 -12.05
C GLY A 4 -34.63 -13.30 -12.07
N GLY A 5 -35.67 -13.71 -11.33
CA GLY A 5 -36.26 -15.05 -11.46
C GLY A 5 -35.43 -16.20 -10.87
N ALA A 6 -34.39 -15.89 -10.09
CA ALA A 6 -33.67 -16.87 -9.30
C ALA A 6 -34.58 -17.47 -8.20
N ARG A 7 -34.29 -18.67 -7.70
CA ARG A 7 -35.09 -19.31 -6.64
C ARG A 7 -35.27 -18.41 -5.42
N GLU A 8 -34.23 -17.66 -5.10
CA GLU A 8 -34.18 -16.69 -3.99
C GLU A 8 -35.18 -15.54 -4.16
N SER A 9 -35.67 -15.27 -5.37
CA SER A 9 -36.64 -14.18 -5.61
C SER A 9 -38.06 -14.50 -5.14
N THR A 10 -38.40 -15.79 -4.95
CA THR A 10 -39.73 -16.25 -4.51
C THR A 10 -39.74 -16.79 -3.09
N GLU A 11 -38.58 -16.91 -2.45
CA GLU A 11 -38.42 -17.51 -1.12
C GLU A 11 -38.51 -16.43 -0.02
N HIS A 12 -39.28 -16.71 1.04
CA HIS A 12 -39.34 -15.83 2.21
C HIS A 12 -38.13 -15.97 3.14
N HIS A 13 -37.42 -17.10 3.06
CA HIS A 13 -36.21 -17.37 3.82
C HIS A 13 -35.09 -17.79 2.89
N ILE A 14 -33.96 -17.09 2.97
CA ILE A 14 -32.80 -17.37 2.16
C ILE A 14 -31.63 -17.71 3.08
N VAL A 15 -30.95 -18.81 2.77
CA VAL A 15 -29.76 -19.25 3.50
C VAL A 15 -28.53 -18.82 2.70
N ILE A 16 -27.81 -17.84 3.22
CA ILE A 16 -26.52 -17.42 2.67
C ILE A 16 -25.44 -18.28 3.32
N ARG A 17 -24.66 -19.00 2.50
CA ARG A 17 -23.58 -19.90 2.97
C ARG A 17 -22.23 -19.24 2.74
N GLY A 18 -21.24 -19.61 3.56
CA GLY A 18 -19.87 -19.12 3.44
C GLY A 18 -19.62 -17.75 4.08
N ILE A 19 -20.51 -17.32 4.98
CA ILE A 19 -20.38 -16.07 5.72
C ILE A 19 -20.67 -16.33 7.20
N ASP A 20 -19.87 -15.75 8.07
CA ASP A 20 -20.11 -15.77 9.52
C ASP A 20 -21.18 -14.76 9.94
N ALA A 21 -21.98 -15.14 10.95
CA ALA A 21 -23.10 -14.32 11.41
C ALA A 21 -22.66 -12.95 11.94
N ALA A 22 -21.52 -12.87 12.62
CA ALA A 22 -21.03 -11.64 13.25
C ALA A 22 -20.68 -10.53 12.24
N PRO A 23 -19.82 -10.74 11.22
CA PRO A 23 -19.55 -9.71 10.21
C PRO A 23 -20.80 -9.39 9.37
N PHE A 24 -21.65 -10.37 9.08
CA PHE A 24 -22.93 -10.12 8.41
C PHE A 24 -23.82 -9.16 9.20
N GLN A 25 -23.96 -9.39 10.50
CA GLN A 25 -24.76 -8.52 11.38
C GLN A 25 -24.18 -7.11 11.46
N ALA A 26 -22.85 -6.97 11.51
CA ALA A 26 -22.20 -5.66 11.48
C ALA A 26 -22.48 -4.89 10.19
N LEU A 27 -22.46 -5.56 9.03
CA LEU A 27 -22.80 -4.95 7.74
C LEU A 27 -24.29 -4.58 7.65
N LEU A 28 -25.18 -5.41 8.20
CA LEU A 28 -26.60 -5.10 8.26
C LEU A 28 -26.85 -3.85 9.13
N GLU A 29 -26.21 -3.75 10.29
CA GLU A 29 -26.30 -2.56 11.14
C GLU A 29 -25.72 -1.32 10.44
N PHE A 30 -24.64 -1.48 9.67
CA PHE A 30 -24.09 -0.41 8.84
C PHE A 30 -25.12 0.12 7.82
N THR A 31 -25.99 -0.71 7.25
CA THR A 31 -27.05 -0.21 6.35
C THR A 31 -28.05 0.72 7.04
N ARG A 32 -28.21 0.59 8.36
CA ARG A 32 -29.12 1.42 9.17
C ARG A 32 -28.43 2.67 9.71
N THR A 33 -27.20 2.53 10.19
CA THR A 33 -26.49 3.58 10.96
C THR A 33 -25.45 4.32 10.13
N ALA A 34 -25.04 3.78 8.98
CA ALA A 34 -23.89 4.19 8.20
C ALA A 34 -22.56 4.19 8.99
N GLN A 35 -22.50 3.45 10.10
CA GLN A 35 -21.33 3.31 10.96
C GLN A 35 -20.95 1.83 11.13
N VAL A 36 -19.65 1.56 11.20
CA VAL A 36 -19.12 0.21 11.42
C VAL A 36 -17.86 0.31 12.28
N LEU A 37 -17.73 -0.60 13.25
CA LEU A 37 -16.58 -0.66 14.14
C LEU A 37 -15.60 -1.71 13.62
N ILE A 38 -14.38 -1.27 13.32
CA ILE A 38 -13.31 -2.08 12.74
C ILE A 38 -12.20 -2.20 13.80
N GLY A 39 -11.80 -3.44 14.09
CA GLY A 39 -10.75 -3.81 15.04
C GLY A 39 -9.88 -4.94 14.49
N GLN A 40 -8.75 -5.22 15.15
CA GLN A 40 -7.79 -6.23 14.68
C GLN A 40 -8.39 -7.64 14.65
N GLU A 41 -9.32 -7.93 15.57
CA GLU A 41 -9.99 -9.22 15.71
C GLU A 41 -11.07 -9.47 14.66
N ASN A 42 -11.65 -8.41 14.08
CA ASN A 42 -12.79 -8.53 13.17
C ASN A 42 -12.49 -8.14 11.72
N VAL A 43 -11.43 -7.36 11.48
CA VAL A 43 -11.16 -6.72 10.19
C VAL A 43 -11.06 -7.69 9.02
N ILE A 44 -10.45 -8.86 9.21
CA ILE A 44 -10.30 -9.86 8.14
C ILE A 44 -11.67 -10.44 7.77
N SER A 45 -12.40 -10.99 8.75
CA SER A 45 -13.75 -11.56 8.51
C SER A 45 -14.74 -10.52 7.96
N LEU A 46 -14.61 -9.27 8.40
CA LEU A 46 -15.44 -8.17 7.92
C LEU A 46 -15.08 -7.76 6.49
N LEU A 47 -13.79 -7.75 6.15
CA LEU A 47 -13.30 -7.47 4.79
C LEU A 47 -13.77 -8.54 3.81
N GLU A 48 -13.60 -9.82 4.13
CA GLU A 48 -14.06 -10.95 3.29
C GLU A 48 -15.57 -10.89 3.06
N THR A 49 -16.33 -10.66 4.14
CA THR A 49 -17.79 -10.57 4.05
C THR A 49 -18.23 -9.33 3.25
N ALA A 50 -17.56 -8.19 3.45
CA ALA A 50 -17.84 -6.97 2.71
C ALA A 50 -17.53 -7.13 1.22
N ASP A 51 -16.44 -7.81 0.86
CA ASP A 51 -16.12 -8.14 -0.52
C ASP A 51 -17.15 -9.09 -1.13
N PHE A 52 -17.50 -10.17 -0.43
CA PHE A 52 -18.50 -11.13 -0.88
C PHE A 52 -19.88 -10.48 -1.14
N LEU A 53 -20.31 -9.59 -0.25
CA LEU A 53 -21.60 -8.89 -0.34
C LEU A 53 -21.54 -7.57 -1.12
N GLN A 54 -20.37 -7.19 -1.65
CA GLN A 54 -20.14 -5.98 -2.45
C GLN A 54 -20.44 -4.68 -1.68
N PHE A 55 -20.03 -4.60 -0.41
CA PHE A 55 -20.03 -3.38 0.39
C PHE A 55 -18.71 -2.61 0.20
N ASP A 56 -18.52 -2.00 -0.97
CA ASP A 56 -17.26 -1.35 -1.38
C ASP A 56 -16.74 -0.33 -0.36
N ARG A 57 -17.64 0.43 0.27
CA ARG A 57 -17.26 1.43 1.26
C ARG A 57 -16.67 0.80 2.52
N VAL A 58 -17.23 -0.31 3.00
CA VAL A 58 -16.72 -1.01 4.18
C VAL A 58 -15.43 -1.76 3.84
N LYS A 59 -15.38 -2.38 2.66
CA LYS A 59 -14.17 -2.99 2.11
C LYS A 59 -12.99 -2.01 2.12
N LEU A 60 -13.15 -0.82 1.53
CA LEU A 60 -12.11 0.20 1.48
C LEU A 60 -11.67 0.66 2.89
N LEU A 61 -12.59 0.75 3.85
CA LEU A 61 -12.26 1.11 5.22
C LEU A 61 -11.43 0.02 5.91
N CYS A 62 -11.74 -1.25 5.66
CA CYS A 62 -10.98 -2.38 6.19
C CYS A 62 -9.59 -2.48 5.55
N GLU A 63 -9.47 -2.31 4.23
CA GLU A 63 -8.17 -2.23 3.53
C GLU A 63 -7.30 -1.13 4.13
N LYS A 64 -7.84 0.08 4.29
CA LYS A 64 -7.11 1.21 4.91
C LYS A 64 -6.73 0.97 6.37
N PHE A 65 -7.53 0.21 7.10
CA PHE A 65 -7.19 -0.18 8.46
C PHE A 65 -5.98 -1.12 8.46
N LEU A 66 -6.01 -2.16 7.61
CA LEU A 66 -4.90 -3.11 7.45
C LEU A 66 -3.61 -2.42 6.99
N GLU A 67 -3.70 -1.47 6.07
CA GLU A 67 -2.53 -0.70 5.61
C GLU A 67 -1.87 0.12 6.74
N ARG A 68 -2.66 0.64 7.68
CA ARG A 68 -2.14 1.41 8.83
C ARG A 68 -1.47 0.51 9.87
N GLU A 69 -1.97 -0.71 10.01
CA GLU A 69 -1.48 -1.73 10.94
C GLU A 69 -0.40 -2.64 10.31
N LEU A 70 0.14 -2.25 9.14
CA LEU A 70 1.22 -3.00 8.49
C LEU A 70 2.52 -2.88 9.28
N HIS A 71 3.09 -4.04 9.57
CA HIS A 71 4.31 -4.22 10.33
C HIS A 71 5.19 -5.29 9.67
N VAL A 72 6.48 -5.27 9.99
CA VAL A 72 7.45 -6.27 9.49
C VAL A 72 7.02 -7.69 9.88
N SER A 73 6.34 -7.87 11.01
CA SER A 73 5.86 -9.16 11.50
C SER A 73 4.57 -9.67 10.84
N ASN A 74 3.85 -8.85 10.08
CA ASN A 74 2.59 -9.26 9.46
C ASN A 74 2.54 -9.01 7.94
N CYS A 75 3.55 -8.32 7.38
CA CYS A 75 3.54 -7.91 5.98
C CYS A 75 3.55 -9.11 5.01
N LEU A 76 4.24 -10.20 5.34
CA LEU A 76 4.25 -11.40 4.52
C LEU A 76 2.88 -12.08 4.48
N GLY A 77 2.26 -12.25 5.64
CA GLY A 77 0.91 -12.80 5.75
C GLY A 77 -0.12 -11.97 4.98
N LEU A 78 -0.10 -10.65 5.16
CA LEU A 78 -1.00 -9.74 4.42
C LEU A 78 -0.69 -9.68 2.93
N MET A 79 0.57 -9.84 2.53
CA MET A 79 0.97 -9.92 1.12
C MET A 79 0.39 -11.18 0.46
N THR A 80 0.51 -12.36 1.08
CA THR A 80 -0.08 -13.61 0.55
C THR A 80 -1.61 -13.55 0.57
N TYR A 81 -2.21 -13.03 1.64
CA TYR A 81 -3.65 -12.85 1.76
C TYR A 81 -4.19 -11.93 0.66
N SER A 82 -3.58 -10.76 0.46
CA SER A 82 -3.98 -9.81 -0.58
C SER A 82 -3.83 -10.37 -2.00
N GLN A 83 -2.88 -11.28 -2.26
CA GLN A 83 -2.79 -12.01 -3.53
C GLN A 83 -3.98 -12.95 -3.74
N GLN A 84 -4.36 -13.70 -2.71
CA GLN A 84 -5.47 -14.65 -2.78
C GLN A 84 -6.81 -13.96 -3.10
N PHE A 85 -7.05 -12.79 -2.51
CA PHE A 85 -8.28 -12.02 -2.68
C PHE A 85 -8.18 -10.89 -3.74
N ALA A 86 -7.04 -10.81 -4.44
CA ALA A 86 -6.77 -9.78 -5.46
C ALA A 86 -6.92 -8.32 -4.96
N PHE A 87 -6.56 -8.05 -3.70
CA PHE A 87 -6.51 -6.70 -3.12
C PHE A 87 -5.20 -5.99 -3.49
N VAL A 88 -5.16 -5.39 -4.68
CA VAL A 88 -3.93 -4.87 -5.31
C VAL A 88 -3.23 -3.76 -4.49
N GLU A 89 -4.00 -2.82 -3.91
CA GLU A 89 -3.41 -1.71 -3.14
C GLU A 89 -2.78 -2.21 -1.84
N LEU A 90 -3.50 -3.04 -1.10
CA LEU A 90 -2.99 -3.68 0.11
C LEU A 90 -1.76 -4.55 -0.17
N HIS A 91 -1.76 -5.27 -1.29
CA HIS A 91 -0.61 -6.06 -1.73
C HIS A 91 0.62 -5.20 -1.96
N ALA A 92 0.48 -4.10 -2.71
CA ALA A 92 1.57 -3.17 -2.97
C ALA A 92 2.11 -2.53 -1.68
N SER A 93 1.22 -2.15 -0.76
CA SER A 93 1.58 -1.60 0.55
C SER A 93 2.36 -2.61 1.39
N ALA A 94 1.89 -3.86 1.48
CA ALA A 94 2.57 -4.93 2.21
C ALA A 94 3.94 -5.29 1.60
N MET A 95 4.01 -5.38 0.27
CA MET A 95 5.25 -5.61 -0.47
C MET A 95 6.27 -4.49 -0.21
N ASN A 96 5.83 -3.23 -0.18
CA ASN A 96 6.71 -2.11 0.10
C ASN A 96 7.32 -2.18 1.51
N VAL A 97 6.53 -2.58 2.52
CA VAL A 97 7.06 -2.82 3.87
C VAL A 97 8.07 -3.96 3.88
N ALA A 98 7.76 -5.07 3.19
CA ALA A 98 8.66 -6.20 3.09
C ALA A 98 10.00 -5.85 2.43
N LEU A 99 9.97 -5.04 1.37
CA LEU A 99 11.16 -4.57 0.66
C LEU A 99 11.96 -3.54 1.46
N THR A 100 11.30 -2.65 2.20
CA THR A 100 11.96 -1.63 3.02
C THR A 100 12.70 -2.27 4.20
N HIS A 101 12.12 -3.31 4.81
CA HIS A 101 12.68 -4.02 5.96
C HIS A 101 13.25 -5.40 5.60
N TRP A 102 13.73 -5.56 4.37
CA TRP A 102 14.12 -6.86 3.81
C TRP A 102 15.06 -7.67 4.71
N GLY A 103 16.06 -7.03 5.33
CA GLY A 103 16.99 -7.70 6.23
C GLY A 103 16.32 -8.37 7.44
N ASP A 104 15.28 -7.76 7.98
CA ASP A 104 14.52 -8.27 9.11
C ASP A 104 13.53 -9.36 8.65
N VAL A 105 12.90 -9.17 7.49
CA VAL A 105 11.94 -10.12 6.88
C VAL A 105 12.62 -11.44 6.53
N MET A 106 13.85 -11.40 6.01
CA MET A 106 14.64 -12.60 5.68
C MET A 106 14.96 -13.47 6.89
N CYS A 107 14.97 -12.89 8.09
CA CYS A 107 15.22 -13.61 9.32
C CYS A 107 13.95 -14.33 9.85
N GLN A 108 12.76 -13.95 9.38
CA GLN A 108 11.51 -14.53 9.86
C GLN A 108 11.28 -15.95 9.36
N GLU A 109 10.63 -16.76 10.20
CA GLU A 109 10.26 -18.13 9.86
C GLU A 109 9.19 -18.19 8.77
N GLU A 110 8.28 -17.21 8.74
CA GLU A 110 7.26 -17.07 7.69
C GLU A 110 7.87 -16.98 6.29
N PHE A 111 9.00 -16.26 6.15
CA PHE A 111 9.71 -16.20 4.88
C PHE A 111 10.26 -17.56 4.44
N LYS A 112 10.75 -18.36 5.38
CA LYS A 112 11.27 -19.72 5.10
C LYS A 112 10.16 -20.70 4.74
N ALA A 113 8.94 -20.43 5.18
CA ALA A 113 7.75 -21.23 4.90
C ALA A 113 7.07 -20.85 3.57
N LEU A 114 7.45 -19.74 2.93
CA LEU A 114 6.85 -19.31 1.66
C LEU A 114 7.11 -20.32 0.53
N PRO A 115 6.12 -20.55 -0.36
CA PRO A 115 6.33 -21.34 -1.57
C PRO A 115 7.45 -20.76 -2.42
N LYS A 116 8.23 -21.65 -3.06
CA LYS A 116 9.37 -21.24 -3.91
C LYS A 116 8.97 -20.31 -5.05
N GLU A 117 7.72 -20.37 -5.49
CA GLU A 117 7.13 -19.54 -6.55
C GLU A 117 7.02 -18.08 -6.08
N THR A 118 6.38 -17.83 -4.94
CA THR A 118 6.26 -16.48 -4.36
C THR A 118 7.62 -15.93 -3.89
N ALA A 119 8.52 -16.79 -3.41
CA ALA A 119 9.89 -16.41 -3.11
C ALA A 119 10.67 -16.01 -4.38
N SER A 120 10.32 -16.58 -5.55
CA SER A 120 10.94 -16.22 -6.82
C SER A 120 10.47 -14.87 -7.36
N ASP A 121 9.25 -14.43 -7.03
CA ASP A 121 8.81 -13.04 -7.28
C ASP A 121 9.65 -12.04 -6.49
N PHE A 122 10.13 -12.44 -5.31
CA PHE A 122 11.07 -11.65 -4.53
C PHE A 122 12.51 -11.72 -5.07
N LYS A 123 12.89 -12.86 -5.66
CA LYS A 123 14.27 -13.17 -6.08
C LYS A 123 14.57 -12.76 -7.52
N SER A 124 13.56 -12.75 -8.38
CA SER A 124 13.62 -12.10 -9.68
C SER A 124 13.54 -10.60 -9.42
N PRO A 125 14.36 -9.76 -10.07
CA PRO A 125 14.16 -8.34 -10.01
C PRO A 125 13.11 -7.99 -11.06
N PRO A 126 11.82 -7.78 -10.73
CA PRO A 126 11.30 -6.51 -11.18
C PRO A 126 12.04 -5.45 -10.34
N LEU A 127 12.09 -4.21 -10.78
CA LEU A 127 12.37 -3.14 -9.83
C LEU A 127 13.83 -2.86 -9.38
N SER A 128 14.94 -3.10 -10.09
CA SER A 128 16.11 -2.23 -9.80
C SER A 128 15.73 -0.75 -10.04
N LEU A 129 15.02 -0.50 -11.14
CA LEU A 129 14.51 0.82 -11.51
C LEU A 129 13.25 1.23 -10.74
N TYR A 130 12.31 0.33 -10.43
CA TYR A 130 11.13 0.69 -9.62
C TYR A 130 11.43 0.75 -8.13
N PHE A 131 12.39 -0.03 -7.59
CA PHE A 131 12.86 0.13 -6.21
C PHE A 131 13.62 1.44 -6.11
N LEU A 132 14.48 1.76 -7.08
CA LEU A 132 15.09 3.10 -7.17
C LEU A 132 14.04 4.20 -7.37
N LEU A 133 13.02 4.04 -8.22
CA LEU A 133 11.98 5.07 -8.42
C LEU A 133 11.04 5.20 -7.22
N HIS A 134 10.75 4.12 -6.50
CA HIS A 134 9.92 4.12 -5.30
C HIS A 134 10.68 4.68 -4.10
N ILE A 135 11.94 4.26 -3.91
CA ILE A 135 12.89 4.90 -3.00
C ILE A 135 13.03 6.37 -3.37
N LEU A 136 13.30 6.72 -4.63
CA LEU A 136 13.38 8.12 -5.11
C LEU A 136 12.06 8.88 -4.91
N ARG A 137 10.88 8.26 -5.00
CA ARG A 137 9.59 8.92 -4.69
C ARG A 137 9.39 9.13 -3.19
N ILE A 138 9.75 8.16 -2.36
CA ILE A 138 9.74 8.28 -0.88
C ILE A 138 10.73 9.36 -0.43
N ILE A 139 11.90 9.36 -1.06
CA ILE A 139 13.02 10.27 -0.85
C ILE A 139 12.69 11.69 -1.36
N GLN A 140 12.13 11.85 -2.55
CA GLN A 140 11.77 13.15 -3.12
C GLN A 140 10.44 13.71 -2.55
N GLY A 141 9.60 12.87 -1.94
CA GLY A 141 8.40 13.29 -1.20
C GLY A 141 8.70 13.88 0.18
N ARG A 142 9.88 13.61 0.75
CA ARG A 142 10.38 14.26 1.96
C ARG A 142 11.47 15.24 1.58
N ARG A 143 11.05 16.42 1.14
CA ARG A 143 11.80 17.69 1.04
C ARG A 143 13.20 17.57 1.65
N TRP A 144 14.17 17.15 0.83
CA TRP A 144 15.57 17.08 1.22
C TRP A 144 15.98 18.44 1.76
N LEU A 145 16.15 18.53 3.07
CA LEU A 145 17.00 19.55 3.65
C LEU A 145 18.39 19.27 3.10
N LEU A 146 18.81 20.17 2.22
CA LEU A 146 20.12 20.21 1.57
C LEU A 146 21.23 20.09 2.63
N THR A 147 21.77 18.89 2.84
CA THR A 147 23.13 18.75 3.35
C THR A 147 24.02 18.46 2.15
N PRO A 148 24.87 19.41 1.71
CA PRO A 148 25.81 19.15 0.64
C PRO A 148 26.76 18.03 1.06
N LEU A 149 26.85 17.01 0.21
CA LEU A 149 27.80 15.92 0.31
C LEU A 149 29.21 16.50 0.09
N GLN A 150 29.98 16.68 1.16
CA GLN A 150 31.38 17.08 1.09
C GLN A 150 32.20 15.89 0.55
N LEU A 151 32.62 15.95 -0.71
CA LEU A 151 33.65 15.07 -1.27
C LEU A 151 35.04 15.52 -0.78
N PRO A 152 35.96 14.60 -0.43
CA PRO A 152 37.30 14.97 -0.05
C PRO A 152 38.11 15.29 -1.32
N GLY A 153 38.23 16.59 -1.61
CA GLY A 153 39.17 17.11 -2.60
C GLY A 153 38.55 18.11 -3.56
N GLY A 154 38.84 19.39 -3.36
CA GLY A 154 38.65 20.44 -4.37
C GLY A 154 37.59 21.48 -4.01
N CYS A 155 38.05 22.60 -3.45
CA CYS A 155 37.24 23.78 -3.16
C CYS A 155 36.79 24.50 -4.43
N LEU A 156 35.50 24.84 -4.54
CA LEU A 156 35.03 26.02 -5.27
C LEU A 156 33.95 26.72 -4.43
N GLY A 157 34.32 27.85 -3.84
CA GLY A 157 33.40 28.81 -3.23
C GLY A 157 32.78 29.76 -4.28
N PRO A 158 32.16 30.88 -3.86
CA PRO A 158 30.74 30.90 -3.56
C PRO A 158 30.00 31.96 -4.40
N SER A 159 28.75 31.68 -4.81
CA SER A 159 27.64 32.64 -4.75
C SER A 159 26.40 32.04 -5.42
N TRP A 160 25.56 31.35 -4.65
CA TRP A 160 24.15 31.22 -4.99
C TRP A 160 23.35 31.55 -3.74
N VAL A 161 23.07 32.84 -3.58
CA VAL A 161 22.00 33.29 -2.69
C VAL A 161 20.69 32.82 -3.35
N LEU A 162 20.07 31.79 -2.79
CA LEU A 162 18.71 31.37 -3.15
C LEU A 162 17.71 32.42 -2.63
N GLY A 163 17.48 33.46 -3.43
CA GLY A 163 16.31 34.32 -3.28
C GLY A 163 15.09 33.61 -3.84
N ALA A 164 14.22 33.10 -2.97
CA ALA A 164 12.90 32.65 -3.37
C ALA A 164 12.04 33.87 -3.73
N HIS A 165 11.74 34.07 -5.01
CA HIS A 165 10.63 34.90 -5.44
C HIS A 165 9.60 34.04 -6.18
N THR A 166 8.36 34.21 -5.73
CA THR A 166 7.13 33.59 -6.17
C THR A 166 6.90 33.66 -7.68
N GLY A 167 6.61 32.51 -8.30
CA GLY A 167 5.70 32.42 -9.45
C GLY A 167 6.27 32.71 -10.85
N ARG A 168 6.31 31.62 -11.65
CA ARG A 168 6.24 31.54 -13.12
C ARG A 168 7.45 31.98 -13.97
N ARG A 169 7.86 31.01 -14.80
CA ARG A 169 8.71 31.04 -16.01
C ARG A 169 10.23 30.99 -15.77
N TRP A 170 10.82 29.86 -16.15
CA TRP A 170 12.27 29.69 -16.28
C TRP A 170 12.68 30.20 -17.65
N SER A 171 13.69 31.08 -17.70
CA SER A 171 14.37 31.43 -18.95
C SER A 171 15.83 31.03 -18.82
N LEU A 172 16.30 30.19 -19.74
CA LEU A 172 17.72 29.85 -19.86
C LEU A 172 18.42 31.02 -20.55
N ALA A 173 19.22 31.76 -19.78
CA ALA A 173 20.21 32.67 -20.34
C ALA A 173 21.59 32.10 -19.99
N GLY A 174 22.24 31.48 -20.98
CA GLY A 174 23.63 31.11 -20.91
C GLY A 174 24.47 32.22 -21.51
N THR A 175 25.43 32.75 -20.76
CA THR A 175 26.58 33.48 -21.30
C THR A 175 27.81 32.61 -21.12
N LEU A 176 28.36 32.17 -22.26
CA LEU A 176 29.69 31.59 -22.37
C LEU A 176 30.70 32.72 -22.16
N GLU A 177 31.47 32.67 -21.08
CA GLU A 177 32.75 33.37 -20.98
C GLU A 177 33.87 32.34 -20.95
N SER A 178 34.72 32.42 -21.97
CA SER A 178 35.94 31.64 -22.15
C SER A 178 36.98 32.05 -21.11
N CYS A 179 37.59 31.08 -20.43
CA CYS A 179 38.85 31.30 -19.72
C CYS A 179 40.03 30.90 -20.61
N SER A 180 41.03 31.79 -20.62
CA SER A 180 42.35 31.66 -21.25
C SER A 180 43.18 30.51 -20.70
#